data_AF-A0A6N2V3X2-F1
#
_entry.id   AF-A0A6N2V3X2-F1
#
_cell.length_a   1.000
_cell.length_b   1.000
_cell.length_c   1.000
_cell.angle_alpha   90.00
_cell.angle_beta   90.00
_cell.angle_gamma   90.00
#
_symmetry.space_group_name_H-M   'P 1'
#
loop_
_entity.id
_entity.type
_entity.pdbx_description
1 polymer ?
#
loop_
_entity_poly.entity_id
_entity_poly.type
_entity_poly.pdbx_seq_one_letter_code
_entity_poly.pdbx_strand_id
1 'polypeptide(L)'
;MQEIEIDDQWKRYHIPFVIRYEEPEDLLIEIAADITGAMFCCAQLEKGERATLYQATDDKLADTDDYGAWFARGGIGGTIQNPLLKLNADGSISAGDGSFVINPDGTGYFAEGRFKWTKDTITLQDVTIRWEDFDDEAKKNLLTKYITITGTNLFHYADALQEDTCEPKEIILFATEYNFTAAARKWQYMGSEGNWKDIPGNGSDFFRLLPDAHFWENREVLTLRYVATLDEVEYTETYTVSKQYDGADNYSVYIASTNGNVFRNGIISTTLSARVLKGGEDVTELIPDKNFNWTRTGNTPADDALWNSVSHTGKELEITGEDVFRKAVFDCEVIISTL
;
A
#
# COMPACT_ATOMS: atom_id res chain seq x y z
N MET A 1 -31.23 30.72 77.89
CA MET A 1 -30.42 31.81 77.29
C MET A 1 -28.96 31.46 77.50
N GLN A 2 -28.19 31.37 76.41
CA GLN A 2 -26.74 31.15 76.46
C GLN A 2 -26.08 32.38 75.86
N GLU A 3 -25.08 32.91 76.54
CA GLU A 3 -24.36 34.12 76.14
C GLU A 3 -22.99 33.72 75.58
N ILE A 4 -22.56 34.40 74.51
CA ILE A 4 -21.21 34.27 73.95
C ILE A 4 -20.56 35.64 74.02
N GLU A 5 -19.39 35.71 74.61
CA GLU A 5 -18.52 36.87 74.45
C GLU A 5 -17.81 36.79 73.09
N ILE A 6 -18.09 37.76 72.23
CA ILE A 6 -17.49 37.89 70.91
C ILE A 6 -16.37 38.94 70.94
N ASP A 7 -15.36 38.77 70.09
CA ASP A 7 -14.28 39.74 69.91
C ASP A 7 -14.26 40.33 68.49
N ASP A 8 -13.36 41.28 68.25
CA ASP A 8 -13.26 42.01 66.98
C ASP A 8 -12.60 41.19 65.84
N GLN A 9 -12.50 39.87 65.98
CA GLN A 9 -11.92 38.99 64.95
C GLN A 9 -12.98 38.06 64.34
N TRP A 10 -12.73 37.64 63.09
CA TRP A 10 -13.49 36.56 62.49
C TRP A 10 -13.16 35.24 63.19
N LYS A 11 -14.00 34.86 64.14
CA LYS A 11 -13.87 33.61 64.89
C LYS A 11 -15.13 32.76 64.77
N ARG A 12 -14.90 31.46 64.80
CA ARG A 12 -15.99 30.48 64.91
C ARG A 12 -16.33 30.29 66.38
N TYR A 13 -17.57 30.61 66.73
CA TYR A 13 -18.12 30.32 68.05
C TYR A 13 -18.99 29.07 67.97
N HIS A 14 -18.94 28.24 69.02
CA HIS A 14 -19.77 27.05 69.13
C HIS A 14 -20.51 27.06 70.46
N ILE A 15 -21.81 26.80 70.44
CA ILE A 15 -22.60 26.63 71.65
C ILE A 15 -23.33 25.28 71.61
N PRO A 16 -23.04 24.35 72.54
CA PRO A 16 -23.88 23.18 72.73
C PRO A 16 -25.09 23.52 73.61
N PHE A 17 -26.27 23.06 73.20
CA PHE A 17 -27.48 23.15 74.01
C PHE A 17 -28.26 21.84 73.96
N VAL A 18 -28.96 21.53 75.05
CA VAL A 18 -29.78 20.33 75.14
C VAL A 18 -31.18 20.65 74.62
N ILE A 19 -31.60 19.97 73.57
CA ILE A 19 -32.96 20.03 73.05
C ILE A 19 -33.77 18.92 73.72
N ARG A 20 -34.95 19.27 74.24
CA ARG A 20 -35.98 18.31 74.66
C ARG A 20 -37.17 18.43 73.72
N TYR A 21 -37.70 17.29 73.30
CA TYR A 21 -38.92 17.26 72.50
C TYR A 21 -40.13 17.44 73.43
N GLU A 22 -40.91 18.49 73.21
CA GLU A 22 -42.22 18.71 73.84
C GLU A 22 -43.22 18.97 72.71
N GLU A 23 -44.27 18.14 72.60
CA GLU A 23 -45.33 18.39 71.61
C GLU A 23 -46.20 19.58 72.03
N PRO A 24 -46.64 20.47 71.10
CA PRO A 24 -46.48 20.44 69.65
C PRO A 24 -45.86 21.75 69.09
N GLU A 25 -44.61 22.08 69.44
CA GLU A 25 -43.99 23.36 69.02
C GLU A 25 -42.75 23.17 68.12
N ASP A 26 -42.59 24.07 67.14
CA ASP A 26 -41.39 24.17 66.29
C ASP A 26 -40.17 24.57 67.13
N LEU A 27 -38.98 24.09 66.75
CA LEU A 27 -37.72 24.53 67.38
C LEU A 27 -37.40 25.97 66.95
N LEU A 28 -37.71 26.94 67.82
CA LEU A 28 -37.34 28.33 67.63
C LEU A 28 -35.97 28.61 68.28
N ILE A 29 -35.01 29.07 67.47
CA ILE A 29 -33.73 29.61 67.95
C ILE A 29 -33.72 31.10 67.62
N GLU A 30 -33.81 31.92 68.66
CA GLU A 30 -33.64 33.36 68.55
C GLU A 30 -32.19 33.73 68.86
N ILE A 31 -31.57 34.49 67.95
CA ILE A 31 -30.23 35.04 68.14
C ILE A 31 -30.38 36.56 68.24
N ALA A 32 -30.12 37.09 69.42
CA ALA A 32 -30.05 38.52 69.67
C ALA A 32 -28.59 38.93 69.90
N ALA A 33 -28.19 40.04 69.29
CA ALA A 33 -26.89 40.65 69.55
C ALA A 33 -27.13 42.04 70.16
N ASP A 34 -26.40 42.35 71.22
CA ASP A 34 -26.36 43.67 71.86
C ASP A 34 -25.37 44.63 71.16
N ILE A 35 -24.60 44.13 70.19
CA ILE A 35 -23.70 44.91 69.34
C ILE A 35 -24.33 45.26 67.98
N THR A 36 -23.94 46.41 67.44
CA THR A 36 -24.36 46.85 66.10
C THR A 36 -23.37 46.33 65.04
N GLY A 37 -23.88 45.75 63.94
CA GLY A 37 -23.05 45.28 62.84
C GLY A 37 -22.52 43.85 62.96
N ALA A 38 -23.04 43.05 63.89
CA ALA A 38 -22.80 41.62 63.92
C ALA A 38 -23.22 40.99 62.58
N MET A 39 -22.27 40.37 61.88
CA MET A 39 -22.55 39.61 60.66
C MET A 39 -22.50 38.13 60.99
N PHE A 40 -23.62 37.47 60.75
CA PHE A 40 -23.74 36.02 60.90
C PHE A 40 -23.66 35.37 59.53
N CYS A 41 -22.70 34.45 59.36
CA CYS A 41 -22.59 33.66 58.14
C CYS A 41 -22.41 32.19 58.50
N CYS A 42 -23.00 31.32 57.66
CA CYS A 42 -22.69 29.90 57.63
C CYS A 42 -22.99 29.17 58.96
N ALA A 43 -24.24 29.27 59.42
CA ALA A 43 -24.77 28.52 60.55
C ALA A 43 -24.66 27.01 60.32
N GLN A 44 -24.28 26.26 61.36
CA GLN A 44 -24.35 24.80 61.37
C GLN A 44 -24.98 24.34 62.69
N LEU A 45 -25.99 23.49 62.59
CA LEU A 45 -26.63 22.83 63.73
C LEU A 45 -26.56 21.32 63.51
N GLU A 46 -25.95 20.61 64.43
CA GLU A 46 -25.86 19.15 64.40
C GLU A 46 -25.90 18.57 65.82
N LYS A 47 -26.21 17.27 65.93
CA LYS A 47 -26.24 16.57 67.21
C LYS A 47 -24.81 16.32 67.70
N GLY A 48 -24.42 16.95 68.80
CA GLY A 48 -23.12 16.74 69.42
C GLY A 48 -22.72 17.91 70.33
N GLU A 49 -21.46 17.93 70.77
CA GLU A 49 -20.90 19.04 71.56
C GLU A 49 -20.18 20.09 70.69
N ARG A 50 -19.82 19.73 69.45
CA ARG A 50 -19.15 20.59 68.47
C ARG A 50 -19.67 20.30 67.08
N ALA A 51 -19.80 21.35 66.27
CA ALA A 51 -20.11 21.23 64.86
C ALA A 51 -18.89 20.75 64.07
N THR A 52 -19.05 19.71 63.27
CA THR A 52 -18.02 19.16 62.38
C THR A 52 -17.59 20.19 61.35
N LEU A 53 -16.28 20.34 61.18
CA LEU A 53 -15.70 21.00 60.02
C LEU A 53 -15.92 20.05 58.83
N TYR A 54 -16.98 20.26 58.05
CA TYR A 54 -17.37 19.49 56.85
C TYR A 54 -18.27 18.24 57.07
N GLN A 55 -19.39 18.18 56.34
CA GLN A 55 -20.02 16.90 55.97
C GLN A 55 -19.53 16.54 54.57
N ALA A 56 -18.80 15.44 54.47
CA ALA A 56 -18.47 14.86 53.17
C ALA A 56 -19.73 14.30 52.53
N THR A 57 -20.00 14.66 51.26
CA THR A 57 -21.10 14.07 50.47
C THR A 57 -20.79 12.65 49.98
N ASP A 58 -19.65 12.08 50.41
CA ASP A 58 -19.19 10.71 50.10
C ASP A 58 -19.34 9.75 51.29
N ASP A 59 -20.16 10.10 52.29
CA ASP A 59 -20.49 9.32 53.49
C ASP A 59 -19.28 8.97 54.39
N LYS A 60 -18.10 9.59 54.19
CA LYS A 60 -16.90 9.31 54.99
C LYS A 60 -16.35 10.59 55.64
N LEU A 61 -16.61 10.75 56.93
CA LEU A 61 -16.02 11.83 57.73
C LEU A 61 -14.53 11.57 58.00
N ALA A 62 -13.70 12.56 57.71
CA ALA A 62 -12.33 12.66 58.20
C ALA A 62 -12.32 13.67 59.35
N ASP A 63 -11.99 13.20 60.56
CA ASP A 63 -11.85 14.07 61.73
C ASP A 63 -10.48 14.78 61.65
N THR A 64 -10.47 16.07 61.35
CA THR A 64 -9.26 16.89 61.25
C THR A 64 -9.50 18.30 61.80
N ASP A 65 -8.48 18.83 62.49
CA ASP A 65 -8.40 20.22 62.94
C ASP A 65 -7.79 21.14 61.86
N ASP A 66 -7.54 20.63 60.65
CA ASP A 66 -6.96 21.40 59.55
C ASP A 66 -7.92 22.50 59.05
N TYR A 67 -7.34 23.63 58.61
CA TYR A 67 -8.09 24.78 58.10
C TYR A 67 -8.78 24.46 56.77
N GLY A 68 -10.12 24.41 56.77
CA GLY A 68 -10.94 24.45 55.56
C GLY A 68 -11.28 25.89 55.13
N ALA A 69 -11.46 26.12 53.83
CA ALA A 69 -11.94 27.39 53.30
C ALA A 69 -13.41 27.26 52.86
N TRP A 70 -14.25 28.20 53.31
CA TRP A 70 -15.62 28.35 52.81
C TRP A 70 -15.66 29.37 51.69
N PHE A 71 -15.98 28.89 50.48
CA PHE A 71 -16.16 29.75 49.34
C PHE A 71 -17.65 29.89 49.03
N ALA A 72 -18.17 31.10 49.24
CA ALA A 72 -19.47 31.49 48.72
C ALA A 72 -19.36 31.78 47.21
N ARG A 73 -20.52 31.85 46.53
CA ARG A 73 -20.62 32.30 45.14
C ARG A 73 -19.91 33.66 44.98
N GLY A 74 -19.10 33.81 43.95
CA GLY A 74 -18.34 35.06 43.69
C GLY A 74 -16.92 34.85 43.19
N GLY A 75 -16.44 33.61 43.22
CA GLY A 75 -15.14 33.22 42.67
C GLY A 75 -13.97 33.39 43.64
N ILE A 76 -12.79 32.96 43.21
CA ILE A 76 -11.56 32.91 44.00
C ILE A 76 -10.44 33.63 43.23
N GLY A 77 -9.75 34.56 43.89
CA GLY A 77 -8.70 35.42 43.31
C GLY A 77 -9.25 36.58 42.47
N GLY A 78 -8.49 37.68 42.35
CA GLY A 78 -8.93 38.90 41.66
C GLY A 78 -9.92 39.75 42.48
N THR A 79 -10.76 40.53 41.79
CA THR A 79 -11.92 41.21 42.42
C THR A 79 -13.15 40.32 42.27
N ILE A 80 -14.11 40.38 43.20
CA ILE A 80 -15.38 39.61 43.09
C ILE A 80 -16.12 39.89 41.77
N GLN A 81 -15.91 41.06 41.17
CA GLN A 81 -16.48 41.41 39.86
C GLN A 81 -15.73 40.78 38.68
N ASN A 82 -14.44 40.47 38.85
CA ASN A 82 -13.58 39.85 37.83
C ASN A 82 -12.74 38.73 38.46
N PRO A 83 -13.40 37.62 38.87
CA PRO A 83 -12.71 36.54 39.55
C PRO A 83 -11.83 35.75 38.57
N LEU A 84 -10.68 35.30 39.04
CA LEU A 84 -9.78 34.44 38.26
C LEU A 84 -10.31 33.01 38.12
N LEU A 85 -11.00 32.52 39.16
CA LEU A 85 -11.73 31.25 39.18
C LEU A 85 -13.18 31.52 39.60
N LYS A 86 -14.16 31.01 38.88
CA LYS A 86 -15.59 31.21 39.13
C LYS A 86 -16.21 29.96 39.74
N LEU A 87 -16.93 30.16 40.85
CA LEU A 87 -17.88 29.20 41.41
C LEU A 87 -19.28 29.66 41.00
N ASN A 88 -19.86 28.97 40.02
CA ASN A 88 -21.09 29.39 39.37
C ASN A 88 -22.34 28.95 40.15
N ALA A 89 -23.48 29.60 39.87
CA ALA A 89 -24.74 29.31 40.55
C ALA A 89 -25.31 27.92 40.24
N ASP A 90 -24.95 27.37 39.08
CA ASP A 90 -25.31 26.02 38.64
C ASP A 90 -24.40 24.94 39.25
N GLY A 91 -23.45 25.32 40.11
CA GLY A 91 -22.48 24.42 40.74
C GLY A 91 -21.23 24.15 39.90
N SER A 92 -21.14 24.66 38.67
CA SER A 92 -19.94 24.50 37.84
C SER A 92 -18.76 25.35 38.34
N ILE A 93 -17.56 24.87 38.05
CA ILE A 93 -16.29 25.58 38.30
C ILE A 93 -15.71 25.96 36.95
N SER A 94 -15.30 27.22 36.77
CA SER A 94 -14.77 27.70 35.49
C SER A 94 -13.67 28.74 35.66
N ALA A 95 -12.79 28.88 34.66
CA ALA A 95 -11.85 30.00 34.62
C ALA A 95 -12.59 31.33 34.49
N GLY A 96 -11.97 32.41 34.97
CA GLY A 96 -12.48 33.77 34.84
C GLY A 96 -12.77 34.16 33.40
N ASP A 97 -11.93 33.72 32.47
CA ASP A 97 -12.06 33.93 31.02
C ASP A 97 -12.93 32.88 30.30
N GLY A 98 -13.39 31.84 31.00
CA GLY A 98 -14.18 30.75 30.41
C GLY A 98 -13.36 29.72 29.62
N SER A 99 -12.03 29.77 29.69
CA SER A 99 -11.13 28.83 28.99
C SER A 99 -11.27 27.38 29.46
N PHE A 100 -11.86 27.14 30.64
CA PHE A 100 -12.27 25.81 31.10
C PHE A 100 -13.54 25.84 31.93
N VAL A 101 -14.25 24.71 31.96
CA VAL A 101 -15.43 24.47 32.81
C VAL A 101 -15.44 23.02 33.28
N ILE A 102 -15.75 22.79 34.55
CA ILE A 102 -16.09 21.49 35.14
C ILE A 102 -17.55 21.58 35.61
N ASN A 103 -18.41 20.72 35.07
CA ASN A 103 -19.82 20.66 35.39
C ASN A 103 -20.07 19.67 36.54
N PRO A 104 -21.11 19.88 37.37
CA PRO A 104 -21.47 18.96 38.47
C PRO A 104 -21.86 17.56 37.99
N ASP A 105 -22.29 17.43 36.74
CA ASP A 105 -22.67 16.15 36.14
C ASP A 105 -21.45 15.30 35.72
N GLY A 106 -20.23 15.77 35.98
CA GLY A 106 -18.98 15.09 35.66
C GLY A 106 -18.48 15.36 34.23
N THR A 107 -19.13 16.23 33.46
CA THR A 107 -18.67 16.66 32.13
C THR A 107 -17.87 17.96 32.20
N GLY A 108 -17.21 18.35 31.11
CA GLY A 108 -16.48 19.62 31.08
C GLY A 108 -15.55 19.79 29.89
N TYR A 109 -14.76 20.86 29.93
CA TYR A 109 -13.73 21.13 28.93
C TYR A 109 -12.56 21.95 29.47
N PHE A 110 -11.43 21.85 28.78
CA PHE A 110 -10.25 22.72 28.86
C PHE A 110 -9.93 23.34 27.50
N ALA A 111 -9.07 24.37 27.51
CA ALA A 111 -8.55 25.03 26.31
C ALA A 111 -9.66 25.42 25.33
N GLU A 112 -10.70 26.10 25.83
CA GLU A 112 -11.84 26.60 25.05
C GLU A 112 -12.61 25.50 24.31
N GLY A 113 -12.56 24.25 24.79
CA GLY A 113 -13.28 23.13 24.20
C GLY A 113 -12.41 22.20 23.36
N ARG A 114 -11.14 22.54 23.12
CA ARG A 114 -10.21 21.67 22.37
C ARG A 114 -9.96 20.34 23.07
N PHE A 115 -10.04 20.32 24.39
CA PHE A 115 -10.14 19.10 25.19
C PHE A 115 -11.50 19.12 25.87
N LYS A 116 -12.42 18.25 25.47
CA LYS A 116 -13.77 18.17 26.06
C LYS A 116 -14.11 16.73 26.39
N TRP A 117 -14.85 16.51 27.47
CA TRP A 117 -15.30 15.18 27.83
C TRP A 117 -16.79 15.15 28.20
N THR A 118 -17.37 13.98 28.01
CA THR A 118 -18.68 13.57 28.52
C THR A 118 -18.47 12.45 29.55
N LYS A 119 -19.55 11.82 30.02
CA LYS A 119 -19.43 10.60 30.85
C LYS A 119 -18.82 9.42 30.11
N ASP A 120 -18.93 9.41 28.78
CA ASP A 120 -18.62 8.23 27.95
C ASP A 120 -17.40 8.45 27.03
N THR A 121 -17.10 9.70 26.67
CA THR A 121 -16.13 10.00 25.60
C THR A 121 -15.28 11.21 25.90
N ILE A 122 -14.05 11.21 25.37
CA ILE A 122 -13.18 12.39 25.28
C ILE A 122 -13.08 12.81 23.81
N THR A 123 -13.13 14.12 23.55
CA THR A 123 -12.95 14.73 22.24
C THR A 123 -11.74 15.66 22.27
N LEU A 124 -10.87 15.50 21.28
CA LEU A 124 -9.70 16.35 21.04
C LEU A 124 -9.87 17.07 19.68
N GLN A 125 -9.76 18.39 19.68
CA GLN A 125 -9.84 19.24 18.48
C GLN A 125 -8.63 20.16 18.39
N ASP A 126 -8.17 20.43 17.16
CA ASP A 126 -7.03 21.31 16.88
C ASP A 126 -5.76 20.95 17.67
N VAL A 127 -5.50 19.64 17.81
CA VAL A 127 -4.31 19.12 18.48
C VAL A 127 -3.19 18.85 17.48
N THR A 128 -1.98 19.26 17.86
CA THR A 128 -0.75 18.86 17.17
C THR A 128 -0.14 17.68 17.93
N ILE A 129 -0.09 16.52 17.28
CA ILE A 129 0.65 15.35 17.80
C ILE A 129 1.92 15.24 16.97
N ARG A 130 3.09 15.32 17.62
CA ARG A 130 4.37 15.21 16.92
C ARG A 130 4.80 13.77 16.87
N TRP A 131 5.56 13.40 15.84
CA TRP A 131 5.99 12.01 15.66
C TRP A 131 6.81 11.51 16.85
N GLU A 132 7.63 12.37 17.44
CA GLU A 132 8.44 12.05 18.63
C GLU A 132 7.61 11.73 19.88
N ASP A 133 6.36 12.19 19.96
CA ASP A 133 5.47 11.99 21.12
C ASP A 133 4.83 10.59 21.13
N PHE A 134 4.88 9.85 20.00
CA PHE A 134 4.44 8.45 19.96
C PHE A 134 5.49 7.51 20.55
N ASP A 135 5.05 6.49 21.29
CA ASP A 135 5.92 5.36 21.65
C ASP A 135 6.29 4.53 20.41
N ASP A 136 7.26 3.62 20.57
CA ASP A 136 7.77 2.82 19.45
C ASP A 136 6.69 1.89 18.86
N GLU A 137 5.72 1.46 19.66
CA GLU A 137 4.62 0.61 19.22
C GLU A 137 3.63 1.38 18.33
N ALA A 138 3.19 2.56 18.77
CA ALA A 138 2.35 3.47 18.01
C ALA A 138 3.04 3.91 16.72
N LYS A 139 4.33 4.23 16.77
CA LYS A 139 5.13 4.53 15.57
C LYS A 139 5.09 3.36 14.59
N LYS A 140 5.38 2.14 15.06
CA LYS A 140 5.34 0.94 14.22
C LYS A 140 3.97 0.69 13.59
N ASN A 141 2.89 0.94 14.34
CA ASN A 141 1.52 0.79 13.86
C ASN A 141 1.11 1.84 12.82
N LEU A 142 1.72 3.02 12.86
CA LEU A 142 1.51 4.10 11.89
C LEU A 142 2.37 3.96 10.63
N LEU A 143 3.40 3.11 10.63
CA LEU A 143 4.21 2.87 9.45
C LEU A 143 3.38 2.22 8.34
N THR A 144 3.46 2.76 7.13
CA THR A 144 2.82 2.18 5.95
C THR A 144 3.40 0.81 5.67
N LYS A 145 2.54 -0.20 5.58
CA LYS A 145 2.89 -1.57 5.21
C LYS A 145 2.77 -1.73 3.70
N TYR A 146 3.84 -2.17 3.07
CA TYR A 146 3.88 -2.35 1.61
C TYR A 146 4.92 -3.40 1.20
N ILE A 147 4.87 -3.80 -0.06
CA ILE A 147 5.71 -4.84 -0.64
C ILE A 147 6.43 -4.26 -1.86
N THR A 148 7.63 -4.73 -2.14
CA THR A 148 8.27 -4.55 -3.46
C THR A 148 8.72 -5.90 -4.01
N ILE A 149 8.74 -6.06 -5.33
CA ILE A 149 9.37 -7.22 -5.99
C ILE A 149 10.56 -6.75 -6.82
N THR A 150 11.68 -7.45 -6.72
CA THR A 150 12.92 -7.16 -7.46
C THR A 150 13.41 -8.42 -8.19
N GLY A 151 14.08 -8.23 -9.33
CA GLY A 151 14.64 -9.31 -10.14
C GLY A 151 14.89 -8.82 -11.56
N THR A 152 15.39 -9.68 -12.45
CA THR A 152 15.31 -9.41 -13.89
C THR A 152 13.89 -9.70 -14.39
N ASN A 153 13.52 -9.21 -15.57
CA ASN A 153 12.16 -9.32 -16.10
C ASN A 153 12.11 -9.85 -17.54
N LEU A 154 13.22 -10.38 -18.03
CA LEU A 154 13.37 -10.74 -19.43
C LEU A 154 14.09 -12.06 -19.58
N PHE A 155 13.46 -12.99 -20.28
CA PHE A 155 14.12 -14.10 -20.96
C PHE A 155 14.38 -13.66 -22.41
N HIS A 156 15.64 -13.64 -22.81
CA HIS A 156 16.07 -13.29 -24.16
C HIS A 156 16.39 -14.56 -24.96
N TYR A 157 15.88 -14.63 -26.17
CA TYR A 157 16.06 -15.73 -27.13
C TYR A 157 16.69 -15.17 -28.41
N ALA A 158 17.77 -15.80 -28.88
CA ALA A 158 18.49 -15.36 -30.08
C ALA A 158 17.76 -15.70 -31.39
N ASP A 159 16.87 -16.70 -31.38
CA ASP A 159 16.06 -17.07 -32.54
C ASP A 159 14.75 -17.68 -32.04
N ALA A 160 13.63 -17.34 -32.69
CA ALA A 160 12.33 -17.96 -32.42
C ALA A 160 12.32 -19.48 -32.69
N LEU A 161 13.25 -19.98 -33.52
CA LEU A 161 13.41 -21.40 -33.80
C LEU A 161 14.32 -22.14 -32.80
N GLN A 162 14.99 -21.42 -31.89
CA GLN A 162 15.85 -21.98 -30.85
C GLN A 162 15.25 -21.76 -29.45
N GLU A 163 14.04 -22.31 -29.25
CA GLU A 163 13.27 -22.19 -27.99
C GLU A 163 14.00 -22.77 -26.76
N ASP A 164 15.00 -23.63 -26.96
CA ASP A 164 15.76 -24.29 -25.88
C ASP A 164 16.92 -23.43 -25.33
N THR A 165 17.28 -22.34 -26.00
CA THR A 165 18.43 -21.50 -25.64
C THR A 165 17.99 -20.06 -25.36
N CYS A 166 17.73 -19.78 -24.09
CA CYS A 166 17.44 -18.43 -23.60
C CYS A 166 18.40 -18.01 -22.48
N GLU A 167 18.57 -16.70 -22.33
CA GLU A 167 19.32 -16.09 -21.25
C GLU A 167 18.47 -15.05 -20.49
N PRO A 168 18.48 -15.07 -19.15
CA PRO A 168 19.09 -16.08 -18.28
C PRO A 168 18.29 -17.40 -18.32
N LYS A 169 18.88 -18.53 -17.88
CA LYS A 169 18.16 -19.83 -17.81
C LYS A 169 17.08 -19.88 -16.75
N GLU A 170 17.12 -18.95 -15.80
CA GLU A 170 16.14 -18.78 -14.74
C GLU A 170 16.13 -17.32 -14.29
N ILE A 171 14.98 -16.87 -13.78
CA ILE A 171 14.82 -15.57 -13.15
C ILE A 171 14.46 -15.81 -11.70
N ILE A 172 15.21 -15.18 -10.79
CA ILE A 172 14.91 -15.20 -9.36
C ILE A 172 14.31 -13.84 -9.00
N LEU A 173 13.08 -13.87 -8.48
CA LEU A 173 12.38 -12.70 -7.96
C LEU A 173 12.45 -12.69 -6.44
N PHE A 174 12.67 -11.54 -5.84
CA PHE A 174 12.68 -11.32 -4.40
C PHE A 174 11.59 -10.32 -4.01
N ALA A 175 10.64 -10.76 -3.21
CA ALA A 175 9.66 -9.93 -2.54
C ALA A 175 10.23 -9.42 -1.21
N THR A 176 10.09 -8.12 -0.94
CA THR A 176 10.51 -7.50 0.32
C THR A 176 9.30 -6.88 1.01
N GLU A 177 9.05 -7.30 2.25
CA GLU A 177 7.98 -6.79 3.12
C GLU A 177 8.52 -5.61 3.94
N TYR A 178 7.86 -4.46 3.85
CA TYR A 178 8.26 -3.26 4.59
C TYR A 178 7.27 -2.95 5.70
N ASN A 179 7.78 -2.82 6.93
CA ASN A 179 7.03 -2.46 8.15
C ASN A 179 6.02 -3.50 8.64
N PHE A 180 6.13 -4.74 8.15
CA PHE A 180 5.41 -5.89 8.72
C PHE A 180 6.15 -7.20 8.47
N THR A 181 5.65 -8.27 9.08
CA THR A 181 6.06 -9.65 8.82
C THR A 181 4.82 -10.47 8.56
N ALA A 182 4.71 -11.05 7.38
CA ALA A 182 3.54 -11.81 6.97
C ALA A 182 3.38 -13.11 7.78
N ALA A 183 2.13 -13.44 8.13
CA ALA A 183 1.75 -14.72 8.71
C ALA A 183 1.61 -15.81 7.63
N ALA A 184 1.25 -15.43 6.42
CA ALA A 184 1.17 -16.32 5.26
C ALA A 184 1.66 -15.62 3.99
N ARG A 185 2.22 -16.40 3.07
CA ARG A 185 2.79 -15.94 1.80
C ARG A 185 2.35 -16.87 0.68
N LYS A 186 2.10 -16.31 -0.50
CA LYS A 186 1.90 -17.10 -1.72
C LYS A 186 2.32 -16.28 -2.95
N TRP A 187 2.73 -17.01 -3.97
CA TRP A 187 2.87 -16.48 -5.32
C TRP A 187 1.70 -16.91 -6.18
N GLN A 188 1.27 -16.02 -7.05
CA GLN A 188 0.19 -16.23 -8.01
C GLN A 188 0.65 -15.76 -9.40
N TYR A 189 0.00 -16.28 -10.44
CA TYR A 189 0.16 -15.80 -11.81
C TYR A 189 -1.19 -15.41 -12.41
N MET A 190 -1.18 -14.43 -13.30
CA MET A 190 -2.34 -14.07 -14.09
C MET A 190 -2.52 -15.11 -15.20
N GLY A 191 -3.56 -15.93 -15.12
CA GLY A 191 -3.89 -16.91 -16.16
C GLY A 191 -4.37 -16.26 -17.46
N SER A 192 -4.38 -17.03 -18.55
CA SER A 192 -4.86 -16.64 -19.89
C SER A 192 -6.33 -16.19 -19.89
N GLU A 193 -7.13 -16.70 -18.96
CA GLU A 193 -8.54 -16.32 -18.75
C GLU A 193 -8.71 -15.00 -17.96
N GLY A 194 -7.61 -14.36 -17.55
CA GLY A 194 -7.65 -13.12 -16.77
C GLY A 194 -7.89 -13.30 -15.26
N ASN A 195 -7.79 -14.54 -14.76
CA ASN A 195 -7.95 -14.87 -13.34
C ASN A 195 -6.59 -15.15 -12.69
N TRP A 196 -6.45 -14.75 -11.42
CA TRP A 196 -5.28 -15.09 -10.62
C TRP A 196 -5.32 -16.56 -10.17
N LYS A 197 -4.23 -17.30 -10.43
CA LYS A 197 -4.07 -18.71 -10.05
C LYS A 197 -2.90 -18.85 -9.08
N ASP A 198 -3.09 -19.64 -8.02
CA ASP A 198 -2.05 -19.95 -7.05
C ASP A 198 -0.92 -20.77 -7.67
N ILE A 199 0.31 -20.50 -7.23
CA ILE A 199 1.49 -21.31 -7.53
C ILE A 199 1.79 -22.17 -6.29
N PRO A 200 1.40 -23.46 -6.27
CA PRO A 200 1.56 -24.31 -5.09
C PRO A 200 3.02 -24.44 -4.66
N GLY A 201 3.25 -24.57 -3.35
CA GLY A 201 4.59 -24.79 -2.78
C GLY A 201 5.52 -23.57 -2.78
N ASN A 202 5.04 -22.39 -3.20
CA ASN A 202 5.82 -21.16 -3.26
C ASN A 202 5.36 -20.16 -2.19
N GLY A 203 5.56 -20.53 -0.92
CA GLY A 203 5.28 -19.70 0.26
C GLY A 203 6.49 -18.92 0.77
N SER A 204 7.50 -18.67 -0.07
CA SER A 204 8.71 -17.92 0.28
C SER A 204 8.63 -16.47 -0.19
N ASP A 205 9.50 -15.64 0.38
CA ASP A 205 9.86 -14.29 -0.07
C ASP A 205 10.63 -14.25 -1.41
N PHE A 206 10.98 -15.39 -2.00
CA PHE A 206 11.54 -15.44 -3.34
C PHE A 206 10.77 -16.43 -4.23
N PHE A 207 10.87 -16.23 -5.54
CA PHE A 207 10.28 -17.09 -6.55
C PHE A 207 11.26 -17.35 -7.69
N ARG A 208 11.45 -18.64 -8.01
CA ARG A 208 12.29 -19.08 -9.12
C ARG A 208 11.41 -19.37 -10.33
N LEU A 209 11.52 -18.53 -11.35
CA LEU A 209 10.81 -18.67 -12.62
C LEU A 209 11.71 -19.34 -13.66
N LEU A 210 11.19 -20.37 -14.31
CA LEU A 210 11.82 -21.04 -15.45
C LEU A 210 11.12 -20.62 -16.77
N PRO A 211 11.85 -20.58 -17.89
CA PRO A 211 11.31 -20.23 -19.20
C PRO A 211 10.26 -21.23 -19.73
N ASP A 212 10.33 -22.49 -19.31
CA ASP A 212 9.44 -23.59 -19.70
C ASP A 212 8.34 -23.89 -18.67
N ALA A 213 8.20 -23.05 -17.64
CA ALA A 213 7.21 -23.27 -16.59
C ALA A 213 5.76 -23.26 -17.14
N HIS A 214 4.92 -24.19 -16.68
CA HIS A 214 3.54 -24.29 -17.16
C HIS A 214 2.68 -23.02 -16.96
N PHE A 215 3.07 -22.13 -16.03
CA PHE A 215 2.39 -20.86 -15.75
C PHE A 215 2.36 -19.88 -16.94
N TRP A 216 3.27 -20.04 -17.91
CA TRP A 216 3.29 -19.24 -19.13
C TRP A 216 2.01 -19.46 -19.96
N GLU A 217 1.42 -20.66 -19.94
CA GLU A 217 0.21 -21.00 -20.71
C GLU A 217 0.33 -20.61 -22.20
N ASN A 218 1.49 -20.91 -22.81
CA ASN A 218 1.85 -20.56 -24.20
C ASN A 218 1.84 -19.05 -24.50
N ARG A 219 2.06 -18.19 -23.50
CA ARG A 219 2.20 -16.74 -23.66
C ARG A 219 3.64 -16.32 -23.49
N GLU A 220 3.96 -15.17 -24.08
CA GLU A 220 5.28 -14.52 -23.97
C GLU A 220 5.37 -13.50 -22.84
N VAL A 221 4.24 -13.17 -22.20
CA VAL A 221 4.20 -12.22 -21.08
C VAL A 221 3.48 -12.88 -19.91
N LEU A 222 4.15 -12.90 -18.76
CA LEU A 222 3.66 -13.46 -17.52
C LEU A 222 3.65 -12.37 -16.44
N THR A 223 2.47 -12.05 -15.93
CA THR A 223 2.33 -11.22 -14.74
C THR A 223 2.19 -12.12 -13.52
N LEU A 224 3.10 -11.94 -12.58
CA LEU A 224 3.12 -12.58 -11.27
C LEU A 224 2.58 -11.62 -10.22
N ARG A 225 2.05 -12.18 -9.14
CA ARG A 225 1.63 -11.44 -7.95
C ARG A 225 2.15 -12.15 -6.71
N TYR A 226 2.85 -11.41 -5.86
CA TYR A 226 3.15 -11.84 -4.50
C TYR A 226 2.04 -11.37 -3.58
N VAL A 227 1.60 -12.24 -2.69
CA VAL A 227 0.58 -11.94 -1.68
C VAL A 227 1.11 -12.29 -0.31
N ALA A 228 1.12 -11.29 0.58
CA ALA A 228 1.50 -11.42 1.98
C ALA A 228 0.30 -11.09 2.87
N THR A 229 -0.04 -11.98 3.80
CA THR A 229 -1.21 -11.82 4.67
C THR A 229 -0.76 -11.50 6.10
N LEU A 230 -1.33 -10.45 6.68
CA LEU A 230 -1.18 -10.08 8.09
C LEU A 230 -2.56 -9.68 8.63
N ASP A 231 -3.00 -10.29 9.74
CA ASP A 231 -4.27 -9.98 10.40
C ASP A 231 -5.48 -9.96 9.44
N GLU A 232 -5.57 -10.99 8.59
CA GLU A 232 -6.61 -11.16 7.55
C GLU A 232 -6.57 -10.12 6.41
N VAL A 233 -5.63 -9.18 6.43
CA VAL A 233 -5.39 -8.21 5.35
C VAL A 233 -4.33 -8.73 4.40
N GLU A 234 -4.64 -8.73 3.10
CA GLU A 234 -3.67 -9.06 2.04
C GLU A 234 -2.97 -7.78 1.54
N TYR A 235 -1.64 -7.83 1.53
CA TYR A 235 -0.77 -6.88 0.85
C TYR A 235 -0.24 -7.55 -0.40
N THR A 236 -0.27 -6.85 -1.54
CA THR A 236 0.07 -7.44 -2.83
C THR A 236 0.99 -6.54 -3.63
N GLU A 237 1.92 -7.16 -4.36
CA GLU A 237 2.70 -6.50 -5.39
C GLU A 237 2.74 -7.38 -6.64
N THR A 238 2.80 -6.75 -7.81
CA THR A 238 2.82 -7.43 -9.11
C THR A 238 4.17 -7.25 -9.80
N TYR A 239 4.56 -8.25 -10.58
CA TYR A 239 5.81 -8.21 -11.34
C TYR A 239 5.60 -8.87 -12.70
N THR A 240 5.99 -8.20 -13.79
CA THR A 240 5.79 -8.74 -15.14
C THR A 240 7.12 -9.18 -15.71
N VAL A 241 7.15 -10.41 -16.21
CA VAL A 241 8.27 -11.01 -16.92
C VAL A 241 7.84 -11.27 -18.37
N SER A 242 8.74 -11.04 -19.31
CA SER A 242 8.51 -11.29 -20.73
C SER A 242 9.58 -12.18 -21.34
N LYS A 243 9.22 -12.82 -22.45
CA LYS A 243 10.12 -13.47 -23.39
C LYS A 243 10.28 -12.54 -24.59
N GLN A 244 11.51 -12.29 -25.02
CA GLN A 244 11.79 -11.55 -26.24
C GLN A 244 12.72 -12.33 -27.13
N TYR A 245 12.46 -12.20 -28.42
CA TYR A 245 13.19 -12.87 -29.48
C TYR A 245 13.90 -11.80 -30.30
N ASP A 246 15.13 -12.09 -30.72
CA ASP A 246 15.72 -11.32 -31.81
C ASP A 246 14.82 -11.41 -33.06
N GLY A 247 14.85 -10.36 -33.87
CA GLY A 247 14.03 -10.31 -35.08
C GLY A 247 14.35 -11.47 -36.02
N ALA A 248 13.33 -11.95 -36.75
CA ALA A 248 13.55 -12.98 -37.76
C ALA A 248 14.50 -12.46 -38.85
N ASP A 249 15.67 -13.08 -38.96
CA ASP A 249 16.61 -12.84 -40.04
C ASP A 249 15.91 -13.00 -41.40
N ASN A 250 16.14 -12.05 -42.31
CA ASN A 250 15.64 -12.18 -43.67
C ASN A 250 16.43 -13.27 -44.42
N TYR A 251 15.70 -14.14 -45.12
CA TYR A 251 16.31 -15.00 -46.13
C TYR A 251 16.40 -14.24 -47.45
N SER A 252 17.55 -14.33 -48.11
CA SER A 252 17.75 -13.80 -49.45
C SER A 252 18.47 -14.82 -50.32
N VAL A 253 18.03 -14.96 -51.57
CA VAL A 253 18.66 -15.86 -52.54
C VAL A 253 19.35 -15.03 -53.61
N TYR A 254 20.62 -15.29 -53.83
CA TYR A 254 21.44 -14.66 -54.87
C TYR A 254 21.80 -15.70 -55.91
N ILE A 255 21.58 -15.38 -57.18
CA ILE A 255 21.99 -16.22 -58.30
C ILE A 255 23.19 -15.55 -58.99
N ALA A 256 24.32 -16.25 -59.01
CA ALA A 256 25.52 -15.85 -59.73
C ALA A 256 25.64 -16.64 -61.04
N SER A 257 26.24 -16.05 -62.07
CA SER A 257 26.49 -16.70 -63.35
C SER A 257 27.98 -16.62 -63.69
N THR A 258 28.57 -17.74 -64.13
CA THR A 258 30.00 -17.79 -64.48
C THR A 258 30.35 -16.97 -65.72
N ASN A 259 29.45 -16.90 -66.70
CA ASN A 259 29.69 -16.19 -67.97
C ASN A 259 28.70 -15.03 -68.23
N GLY A 260 28.03 -14.55 -67.18
CA GLY A 260 27.08 -13.44 -67.24
C GLY A 260 25.73 -13.81 -67.85
N ASN A 261 24.84 -12.82 -68.00
CA ASN A 261 23.46 -13.01 -68.44
C ASN A 261 23.19 -12.61 -69.91
N VAL A 262 24.23 -12.23 -70.67
CA VAL A 262 24.12 -11.85 -72.08
C VAL A 262 25.22 -12.56 -72.89
N PHE A 263 24.80 -13.43 -73.80
CA PHE A 263 25.69 -14.21 -74.66
C PHE A 263 25.72 -13.65 -76.08
N ARG A 264 26.89 -13.70 -76.74
CA ARG A 264 27.08 -13.24 -78.14
C ARG A 264 27.78 -14.34 -78.95
N ASN A 265 27.51 -14.38 -80.26
CA ASN A 265 28.13 -15.30 -81.24
C ASN A 265 27.73 -16.79 -81.13
N GLY A 266 26.57 -17.11 -80.55
CA GLY A 266 25.97 -18.45 -80.62
C GLY A 266 26.61 -19.52 -79.72
N ILE A 267 27.70 -19.20 -79.02
CA ILE A 267 28.25 -20.06 -77.97
C ILE A 267 27.65 -19.60 -76.63
N ILE A 268 26.77 -20.42 -76.09
CA ILE A 268 26.14 -20.21 -74.79
C ILE A 268 26.55 -21.39 -73.91
N SER A 269 27.32 -21.10 -72.87
CA SER A 269 27.63 -22.02 -71.78
C SER A 269 27.82 -21.17 -70.53
N THR A 270 27.00 -21.38 -69.52
CA THR A 270 27.17 -20.77 -68.19
C THR A 270 26.68 -21.73 -67.13
N THR A 271 27.23 -21.60 -65.93
CA THR A 271 26.68 -22.20 -64.72
C THR A 271 26.00 -21.10 -63.92
N LEU A 272 24.76 -21.31 -63.51
CA LEU A 272 24.09 -20.52 -62.47
C LEU A 272 24.35 -21.18 -61.12
N SER A 273 24.75 -20.41 -60.11
CA SER A 273 24.94 -20.90 -58.75
C SER A 273 24.06 -20.08 -57.80
N ALA A 274 23.18 -20.74 -57.05
CA ALA A 274 22.33 -20.13 -56.03
C ALA A 274 23.05 -20.08 -54.68
N ARG A 275 22.95 -18.94 -53.99
CA ARG A 275 23.43 -18.74 -52.61
C ARG A 275 22.33 -18.22 -51.73
N VAL A 276 22.14 -18.80 -50.56
CA VAL A 276 21.14 -18.39 -49.58
C VAL A 276 21.83 -17.73 -48.41
N LEU A 277 21.47 -16.47 -48.15
CA LEU A 277 21.91 -15.76 -46.95
C LEU A 277 20.75 -15.68 -45.94
N LYS A 278 21.04 -15.95 -44.67
CA LYS A 278 20.17 -15.69 -43.52
C LYS A 278 20.82 -14.58 -42.69
N GLY A 279 20.17 -13.41 -42.60
CA GLY A 279 20.70 -12.31 -41.77
C GLY A 279 22.07 -11.78 -42.22
N GLY A 280 22.46 -12.06 -43.47
CA GLY A 280 23.77 -11.71 -44.03
C GLY A 280 24.83 -12.82 -43.97
N GLU A 281 24.58 -13.92 -43.27
CA GLU A 281 25.47 -15.10 -43.25
C GLU A 281 25.09 -16.12 -44.32
N ASP A 282 26.09 -16.74 -44.96
CA ASP A 282 25.89 -17.76 -46.00
C ASP A 282 25.52 -19.10 -45.38
N VAL A 283 24.27 -19.53 -45.62
CA VAL A 283 23.71 -20.79 -45.12
C VAL A 283 23.51 -21.82 -46.24
N THR A 284 24.03 -21.57 -47.44
CA THR A 284 23.79 -22.39 -48.63
C THR A 284 24.14 -23.86 -48.42
N GLU A 285 25.26 -24.15 -47.77
CA GLU A 285 25.74 -25.52 -47.53
C GLU A 285 24.90 -26.30 -46.51
N LEU A 286 24.05 -25.62 -45.74
CA LEU A 286 23.15 -26.25 -44.77
C LEU A 286 21.86 -26.75 -45.44
N ILE A 287 21.59 -26.32 -46.68
CA ILE A 287 20.38 -26.68 -47.42
C ILE A 287 20.71 -27.84 -48.37
N PRO A 288 19.96 -28.97 -48.31
CA PRO A 288 20.16 -30.08 -49.24
C PRO A 288 19.97 -29.68 -50.70
N ASP A 289 20.77 -30.25 -51.61
CA ASP A 289 20.71 -29.94 -53.05
C ASP A 289 19.31 -30.14 -53.65
N LYS A 290 18.58 -31.16 -53.18
CA LYS A 290 17.20 -31.45 -53.59
C LYS A 290 16.19 -30.32 -53.33
N ASN A 291 16.54 -29.34 -52.48
CA ASN A 291 15.67 -28.24 -52.11
C ASN A 291 15.84 -26.99 -52.97
N PHE A 292 16.82 -27.01 -53.89
CA PHE A 292 17.00 -25.96 -54.89
C PHE A 292 16.34 -26.42 -56.18
N ASN A 293 15.19 -25.86 -56.53
CA ASN A 293 14.42 -26.24 -57.70
C ASN A 293 14.54 -25.15 -58.78
N TRP A 294 15.03 -25.54 -59.95
CA TRP A 294 15.17 -24.62 -61.07
C TRP A 294 14.01 -24.78 -62.04
N THR A 295 13.45 -23.65 -62.46
CA THR A 295 12.43 -23.59 -63.51
C THR A 295 12.84 -22.65 -64.61
N ARG A 296 12.41 -22.95 -65.83
CA ARG A 296 12.70 -22.15 -67.03
C ARG A 296 11.42 -21.52 -67.57
N THR A 297 11.52 -20.24 -67.91
CA THR A 297 10.51 -19.49 -68.67
C THR A 297 11.15 -18.85 -69.90
N GLY A 298 10.87 -19.40 -71.08
CA GLY A 298 11.40 -18.98 -72.37
C GLY A 298 10.39 -18.21 -73.21
N ASN A 299 10.54 -18.28 -74.54
CA ASN A 299 9.62 -17.66 -75.50
C ASN A 299 8.50 -18.61 -75.97
N THR A 300 8.66 -19.92 -75.77
CA THR A 300 7.75 -20.93 -76.31
C THR A 300 7.24 -21.81 -75.17
N PRO A 301 5.93 -21.79 -74.86
CA PRO A 301 5.37 -22.60 -73.77
C PRO A 301 5.59 -24.11 -73.91
N ALA A 302 5.69 -24.62 -75.15
CA ALA A 302 5.97 -26.03 -75.40
C ALA A 302 7.41 -26.43 -75.01
N ASP A 303 8.38 -25.56 -75.27
CA ASP A 303 9.78 -25.77 -74.90
C ASP A 303 9.94 -25.68 -73.38
N ASP A 304 9.22 -24.75 -72.75
CA ASP A 304 9.18 -24.61 -71.28
C ASP A 304 8.54 -25.82 -70.62
N ALA A 305 7.43 -26.33 -71.16
CA ALA A 305 6.80 -27.55 -70.64
C ALA A 305 7.72 -28.77 -70.79
N LEU A 306 8.45 -28.89 -71.89
CA LEU A 306 9.41 -29.97 -72.09
C LEU A 306 10.58 -29.86 -71.11
N TRP A 307 11.18 -28.68 -70.97
CA TRP A 307 12.33 -28.46 -70.09
C TRP A 307 11.94 -28.68 -68.61
N ASN A 308 10.81 -28.11 -68.18
CA ASN A 308 10.31 -28.23 -66.81
C ASN A 308 9.66 -29.60 -66.50
N SER A 309 9.54 -30.51 -67.48
CA SER A 309 9.06 -31.89 -67.24
C SER A 309 10.09 -32.76 -66.51
N VAL A 310 11.36 -32.35 -66.56
CA VAL A 310 12.46 -32.96 -65.83
C VAL A 310 12.72 -32.11 -64.59
N SER A 311 12.96 -32.76 -63.46
CA SER A 311 13.34 -32.07 -62.23
C SER A 311 14.80 -31.61 -62.34
N HIS A 312 15.02 -30.30 -62.23
CA HIS A 312 16.35 -29.69 -62.20
C HIS A 312 16.64 -29.22 -60.79
N THR A 313 17.37 -30.04 -60.04
CA THR A 313 17.68 -29.76 -58.64
C THR A 313 19.17 -29.64 -58.39
N GLY A 314 19.53 -28.81 -57.41
CA GLY A 314 20.91 -28.57 -57.00
C GLY A 314 21.23 -27.10 -56.85
N LYS A 315 22.29 -26.82 -56.09
CA LYS A 315 22.80 -25.45 -55.87
C LYS A 315 23.29 -24.79 -57.17
N GLU A 316 23.62 -25.60 -58.17
CA GLU A 316 24.12 -25.17 -59.47
C GLU A 316 23.27 -25.72 -60.62
N LEU A 317 23.13 -24.93 -61.68
CA LEU A 317 22.46 -25.30 -62.93
C LEU A 317 23.36 -24.95 -64.12
N GLU A 318 23.69 -25.94 -64.94
CA GLU A 318 24.39 -25.71 -66.21
C GLU A 318 23.39 -25.34 -67.31
N ILE A 319 23.68 -24.29 -68.07
CA ILE A 319 22.86 -23.76 -69.15
C ILE A 319 23.69 -23.72 -70.43
N THR A 320 23.12 -24.27 -71.51
CA THR A 320 23.71 -24.32 -72.84
C THR A 320 22.91 -23.51 -73.86
N GLY A 321 23.38 -23.49 -75.11
CA GLY A 321 22.66 -22.85 -76.21
C GLY A 321 21.33 -23.50 -76.56
N GLU A 322 21.15 -24.77 -76.24
CA GLU A 322 19.89 -25.48 -76.46
C GLU A 322 18.80 -25.00 -75.49
N ASP A 323 19.19 -24.56 -74.30
CA ASP A 323 18.29 -24.07 -73.27
C ASP A 323 17.80 -22.64 -73.53
N VAL A 324 18.37 -21.90 -74.48
CA VAL A 324 18.08 -20.48 -74.68
C VAL A 324 17.77 -20.14 -76.15
N PHE A 325 16.48 -20.10 -76.49
CA PHE A 325 16.03 -19.58 -77.79
C PHE A 325 15.69 -18.08 -77.71
N ARG A 326 16.63 -17.23 -78.15
CA ARG A 326 16.62 -15.75 -78.08
C ARG A 326 16.65 -15.17 -76.66
N LYS A 327 15.82 -15.66 -75.75
CA LYS A 327 15.74 -15.26 -74.34
C LYS A 327 15.09 -16.38 -73.52
N ALA A 328 15.62 -16.61 -72.32
CA ALA A 328 14.98 -17.41 -71.28
C ALA A 328 15.28 -16.77 -69.91
N VAL A 329 14.40 -17.02 -68.94
CA VAL A 329 14.55 -16.68 -67.53
C VAL A 329 14.62 -18.00 -66.77
N PHE A 330 15.52 -18.07 -65.80
CA PHE A 330 15.69 -19.22 -64.92
C PHE A 330 15.46 -18.75 -63.50
N ASP A 331 14.48 -19.35 -62.84
CA ASP A 331 14.09 -19.05 -61.47
C ASP A 331 14.52 -20.21 -60.57
N CYS A 332 15.09 -19.90 -59.41
CA CYS A 332 15.45 -20.88 -58.39
C CYS A 332 14.53 -20.71 -57.18
N GLU A 333 13.65 -21.70 -56.97
CA GLU A 333 12.86 -21.81 -55.75
C GLU A 333 13.65 -22.62 -54.72
N VAL A 334 13.85 -22.04 -53.53
CA VAL A 334 14.59 -22.71 -52.46
C VAL A 334 13.66 -23.03 -51.30
N ILE A 335 13.57 -24.33 -50.98
CA ILE A 335 12.81 -24.82 -49.84
C ILE A 335 13.72 -24.80 -48.61
N ILE A 336 13.41 -23.93 -47.64
CA ILE A 336 14.14 -23.83 -46.37
C ILE A 336 13.70 -24.98 -45.44
N SER A 337 14.29 -26.16 -45.64
CA SER A 337 14.18 -27.31 -44.74
C SER A 337 15.52 -28.06 -44.67
N THR A 338 15.81 -28.66 -43.52
CA THR A 338 17.03 -29.47 -43.29
C THR A 338 16.81 -30.97 -43.50
N LEU A 339 15.57 -31.39 -43.82
CA LEU A 339 15.14 -32.78 -43.97
C LEU A 339 14.99 -33.22 -45.42
#